data_AF-A0A250LLN4-F1
#
_entry.id   AF-A0A250LLN4-F1
#
_cell.length_a   1.000
_cell.length_b   1.000
_cell.length_c   1.000
_cell.angle_alpha   90.00
_cell.angle_beta   90.00
_cell.angle_gamma   90.00
#
_symmetry.space_group_name_H-M   'P 1'
#
loop_
_entity.id
_entity.type
_entity.pdbx_description
1 polymer ?
#
loop_
_entity_poly.entity_id
_entity_poly.type
_entity_poly.pdbx_seq_one_letter_code
_entity_poly.pdbx_strand_id
1 'polypeptide(L)'
;MPQVAALTNLINLAPINQLVDGAFSTIWIRDESRAGIFGRKKVDNTVASLGDANVSVLVDEFNAILAGGETVDVEVAGTRYGITKAAVVGGTEYVITEHARIPPAQRGEPTITI
;
A
#
# COMPACT_ATOMS: atom_id res chain seq x y z
N MET A 1 -8.25 15.58 -0.71
CA MET A 1 -8.29 14.98 0.65
C MET A 1 -6.87 14.63 1.07
N PRO A 2 -6.43 14.91 2.30
CA PRO A 2 -5.06 14.67 2.75
C PRO A 2 -4.62 13.20 2.64
N GLN A 3 -5.54 12.24 2.82
CA GLN A 3 -5.27 10.80 2.72
C GLN A 3 -4.89 10.37 1.28
N VAL A 4 -5.49 10.98 0.27
CA VAL A 4 -5.20 10.69 -1.16
C VAL A 4 -3.80 11.16 -1.52
N ALA A 5 -3.39 12.34 -1.04
CA ALA A 5 -2.06 12.88 -1.30
C ALA A 5 -0.97 12.06 -0.58
N ALA A 6 -1.21 11.71 0.70
CA ALA A 6 -0.31 10.84 1.47
C ALA A 6 -0.17 9.44 0.82
N LEU A 7 -1.28 8.82 0.40
CA LEU A 7 -1.23 7.54 -0.30
C LEU A 7 -0.53 7.65 -1.66
N THR A 8 -0.74 8.74 -2.39
CA THR A 8 -0.03 8.96 -3.67
C THR A 8 1.48 9.04 -3.46
N ASN A 9 1.93 9.76 -2.43
CA ASN A 9 3.35 9.86 -2.10
C ASN A 9 3.93 8.50 -1.68
N LEU A 10 3.19 7.77 -0.84
CA LEU A 10 3.56 6.43 -0.41
C LEU A 10 3.72 5.46 -1.60
N ILE A 11 2.76 5.47 -2.53
CA ILE A 11 2.78 4.61 -3.72
C ILE A 11 4.00 4.87 -4.61
N ASN A 12 4.55 6.08 -4.58
CA ASN A 12 5.71 6.45 -5.39
C ASN A 12 7.07 6.05 -4.77
N LEU A 13 7.10 5.64 -3.49
CA LEU A 13 8.33 5.15 -2.85
C LEU A 13 8.74 3.80 -3.46
N ALA A 14 10.03 3.60 -3.76
CA ALA A 14 10.56 2.28 -4.11
C ALA A 14 10.84 1.52 -2.80
N PRO A 15 10.13 0.43 -2.48
CA PRO A 15 9.64 -0.58 -3.43
C PRO A 15 8.15 -0.51 -3.80
N ILE A 16 7.32 0.27 -3.12
CA ILE A 16 5.86 0.30 -3.34
C ILE A 16 5.46 0.60 -4.79
N ASN A 17 6.20 1.47 -5.48
CA ASN A 17 5.96 1.76 -6.89
C ASN A 17 6.05 0.52 -7.81
N GLN A 18 6.98 -0.41 -7.55
CA GLN A 18 7.12 -1.68 -8.27
C GLN A 18 5.94 -2.62 -7.98
N LEU A 19 5.30 -2.47 -6.81
CA LEU A 19 4.17 -3.28 -6.38
C LEU A 19 2.88 -2.83 -7.06
N VAL A 20 2.69 -1.51 -7.16
CA VAL A 20 1.55 -0.86 -7.82
C VAL A 20 1.62 -0.94 -9.34
N ASP A 21 2.82 -1.10 -9.93
CA ASP A 21 2.97 -1.45 -11.36
C ASP A 21 2.45 -2.86 -11.70
N GLY A 22 1.91 -3.58 -10.70
CA GLY A 22 1.02 -4.72 -10.90
C GLY A 22 1.62 -6.07 -10.51
N ALA A 23 2.81 -6.11 -9.91
CA ALA A 23 3.45 -7.36 -9.52
C ALA A 23 2.79 -8.03 -8.30
N PHE A 24 2.14 -7.28 -7.40
CA PHE A 24 1.64 -7.78 -6.11
C PHE A 24 0.18 -7.37 -5.83
N SER A 25 -0.64 -8.29 -5.32
CA SER A 25 -2.07 -8.04 -4.98
C SER A 25 -2.26 -7.47 -3.58
N THR A 26 -1.32 -7.76 -2.69
CA THR A 26 -1.39 -7.42 -1.28
C THR A 26 0.02 -7.20 -0.76
N ILE A 27 0.20 -6.20 0.09
CA ILE A 27 1.49 -5.85 0.69
C ILE A 27 1.31 -5.79 2.20
N TRP A 28 2.30 -6.30 2.93
CA TRP A 28 2.37 -6.31 4.38
C TRP A 28 3.63 -5.60 4.87
N ILE A 29 3.49 -4.77 5.89
CA ILE A 29 4.63 -4.18 6.60
C ILE A 29 4.57 -4.59 8.05
N ARG A 30 5.70 -5.10 8.57
CA ARG A 30 5.85 -5.48 9.98
C ARG A 30 6.77 -4.51 10.71
N ASP A 31 6.29 -3.98 11.84
CA ASP A 31 7.00 -3.00 12.69
C ASP A 31 7.71 -3.65 13.92
N GLU A 32 8.35 -4.81 13.75
CA GLU A 32 9.01 -5.54 14.85
C GLU A 32 10.55 -5.51 14.76
N SER A 33 11.26 -6.25 15.64
CA SER A 33 12.70 -6.56 15.58
C SER A 33 13.20 -7.12 14.23
N ARG A 34 12.28 -7.46 13.31
CA ARG A 34 12.51 -7.88 11.93
C ARG A 34 11.65 -7.04 10.99
N ALA A 35 11.87 -5.73 11.02
CA ALA A 35 11.29 -4.78 10.07
C ALA A 35 11.42 -5.32 8.64
N GLY A 36 10.28 -5.44 7.94
CA GLY A 36 10.28 -6.02 6.60
C GLY A 36 9.00 -5.72 5.84
N ILE A 37 9.16 -5.55 4.53
CA ILE A 37 8.06 -5.44 3.58
C ILE A 37 7.90 -6.81 2.91
N PHE A 38 6.67 -7.26 2.83
CA PHE A 38 6.29 -8.51 2.19
C PHE A 38 5.19 -8.23 1.18
N GLY A 39 5.14 -9.01 0.11
CA GLY A 39 4.07 -8.90 -0.86
C GLY A 39 3.66 -10.27 -1.37
N ARG A 40 2.38 -10.41 -1.72
CA ARG A 40 1.86 -11.59 -2.40
C ARG A 40 1.75 -11.31 -3.89
N LYS A 41 2.52 -12.05 -4.67
CA LYS A 41 2.59 -11.91 -6.12
C LYS A 41 1.26 -12.25 -6.75
N LYS A 42 0.82 -11.45 -7.74
CA LYS A 42 -0.42 -11.70 -8.47
C LYS A 42 -0.35 -12.96 -9.34
N VAL A 43 0.84 -13.27 -9.88
CA VAL A 43 1.02 -14.31 -10.90
C VAL A 43 0.96 -15.73 -10.34
N ASP A 44 1.56 -15.96 -9.17
CA ASP A 44 1.76 -17.29 -8.59
C ASP A 44 1.29 -17.39 -7.12
N ASN A 45 0.71 -16.32 -6.58
CA ASN A 45 0.21 -16.23 -5.21
C ASN A 45 1.28 -16.45 -4.12
N THR A 46 2.57 -16.42 -4.49
CA THR A 46 3.68 -16.61 -3.56
C THR A 46 3.96 -15.36 -2.76
N VAL A 47 4.45 -15.53 -1.52
CA VAL A 47 4.91 -14.42 -0.68
C VAL A 47 6.39 -14.17 -0.97
N ALA A 48 6.74 -12.92 -1.25
CA ALA A 48 8.13 -12.49 -1.41
C ALA A 48 8.46 -11.40 -0.39
N SER A 49 9.68 -11.42 0.13
CA SER A 49 10.25 -10.28 0.85
C SER A 49 10.69 -9.23 -0.17
N LEU A 50 10.35 -7.99 0.13
CA LEU A 50 10.62 -6.81 -0.68
C LEU A 50 11.65 -6.03 0.12
N GLY A 51 12.92 -6.10 -0.26
CA GLY A 51 13.99 -5.46 0.51
C GLY A 51 13.79 -3.95 0.55
N ASP A 52 13.74 -3.37 1.75
CA ASP A 52 13.81 -1.92 1.94
C ASP A 52 14.34 -1.58 3.34
N ALA A 53 15.14 -0.52 3.40
CA ALA A 53 15.68 0.07 4.62
C ALA A 53 14.73 1.07 5.29
N ASN A 54 13.63 1.46 4.65
CA ASN A 54 12.74 2.54 5.11
C ASN A 54 11.41 2.06 5.72
N VAL A 55 11.38 0.85 6.29
CA VAL A 55 10.16 0.26 6.89
C VAL A 55 9.49 1.20 7.91
N SER A 56 10.29 1.89 8.75
CA SER A 56 9.74 2.83 9.75
C SER A 56 9.02 4.02 9.10
N VAL A 57 9.55 4.57 8.01
CA VAL A 57 8.92 5.68 7.27
C VAL A 57 7.57 5.24 6.70
N LEU A 58 7.50 4.02 6.14
CA LEU A 58 6.24 3.50 5.60
C LEU A 58 5.19 3.26 6.69
N VAL A 59 5.60 2.84 7.88
CA VAL A 59 4.71 2.68 9.05
C VAL A 59 4.13 4.04 9.47
N ASP A 60 4.97 5.08 9.56
CA ASP A 60 4.53 6.43 9.92
C ASP A 60 3.53 6.99 8.91
N GLU A 61 3.80 6.81 7.61
CA GLU A 61 2.90 7.24 6.53
C GLU A 61 1.56 6.47 6.57
N PHE A 62 1.58 5.15 6.80
CA PHE A 62 0.34 4.40 6.95
C PHE A 62 -0.48 4.84 8.17
N ASN A 63 0.17 5.11 9.30
CA ASN A 63 -0.51 5.67 10.46
C ASN A 63 -1.14 7.04 10.17
N ALA A 64 -0.45 7.89 9.41
CA ALA A 64 -0.97 9.19 8.99
C ALA A 64 -2.19 9.04 8.07
N ILE A 65 -2.15 8.12 7.10
CA ILE A 65 -3.27 7.84 6.17
C ILE A 65 -4.49 7.30 6.93
N LEU A 66 -4.26 6.37 7.87
CA LEU A 66 -5.32 5.80 8.70
C LEU A 66 -5.92 6.81 9.68
N ALA A 67 -5.19 7.87 10.03
CA ALA A 67 -5.63 8.92 10.94
C ALA A 67 -6.23 8.38 12.26
N GLY A 68 -5.66 7.29 12.78
CA GLY A 68 -6.12 6.61 14.00
C GLY A 68 -7.21 5.56 13.80
N GLY A 69 -7.73 5.40 12.58
CA GLY A 69 -8.64 4.31 12.21
C GLY A 69 -7.94 2.97 12.01
N GLU A 70 -8.73 1.89 12.00
CA GLU A 70 -8.24 0.53 11.75
C GLU A 70 -8.21 0.21 10.25
N THR A 71 -9.10 0.79 9.46
CA THR A 71 -9.15 0.61 8.00
C THR A 71 -9.59 1.89 7.30
N VAL A 72 -9.02 2.15 6.13
CA VAL A 72 -9.43 3.25 5.24
C VAL A 72 -9.42 2.78 3.79
N ASP A 73 -10.50 3.12 3.06
CA ASP A 73 -10.57 2.96 1.61
C ASP A 73 -10.22 4.29 0.94
N VAL A 74 -9.33 4.25 -0.04
CA VAL A 74 -8.84 5.42 -0.77
C VAL A 74 -8.79 5.13 -2.26
N GLU A 75 -9.24 6.08 -3.08
CA GLU A 75 -9.10 6.01 -4.54
C GLU A 75 -7.95 6.91 -5.00
N VAL A 76 -6.97 6.34 -5.71
CA VAL A 76 -5.82 7.04 -6.29
C VAL A 76 -5.75 6.72 -7.77
N ALA A 77 -5.81 7.75 -8.62
CA ALA A 77 -5.79 7.62 -10.08
C ALA A 77 -6.80 6.58 -10.62
N GLY A 78 -8.03 6.60 -10.08
CA GLY A 78 -9.12 5.67 -10.42
C GLY A 78 -8.97 4.26 -9.86
N THR A 79 -7.85 3.96 -9.18
CA THR A 79 -7.63 2.65 -8.54
C THR A 79 -8.01 2.75 -7.07
N ARG A 80 -8.88 1.84 -6.62
CA ARG A 80 -9.30 1.76 -5.22
C ARG A 80 -8.37 0.87 -4.42
N TYR A 81 -7.92 1.37 -3.29
CA TYR A 81 -7.06 0.68 -2.34
C TYR A 81 -7.71 0.66 -0.97
N GLY A 82 -7.66 -0.50 -0.31
CA GLY A 82 -7.95 -0.64 1.11
C GLY A 82 -6.64 -0.72 1.88
N ILE A 83 -6.51 0.08 2.95
CA ILE A 83 -5.40 0.01 3.89
C ILE A 83 -5.96 -0.41 5.24
N THR A 84 -5.43 -1.48 5.82
CA THR A 84 -5.86 -2.04 7.10
C THR A 84 -4.68 -2.17 8.04
N LYS A 85 -4.85 -1.70 9.28
CA LYS A 85 -3.91 -1.90 10.38
C LYS A 85 -4.40 -3.02 11.27
N ALA A 86 -3.57 -4.04 11.45
CA ALA A 86 -3.84 -5.20 12.30
C ALA A 86 -2.80 -5.29 13.41
N ALA A 87 -3.25 -5.47 14.65
CA ALA A 87 -2.37 -5.79 15.77
C ALA A 87 -1.97 -7.27 15.68
N VAL A 88 -0.67 -7.57 15.81
CA VAL A 88 -0.15 -8.94 15.82
C VAL A 88 0.69 -9.16 17.08
N VAL A 89 0.93 -10.42 17.43
CA VAL A 89 1.74 -10.75 18.62
C VAL A 89 3.17 -10.26 18.41
N GLY A 90 3.52 -9.17 19.10
CA GLY A 90 4.87 -8.58 19.05
C GLY A 90 4.97 -7.27 18.26
N GLY A 91 3.91 -6.81 17.59
CA GLY A 91 3.96 -5.59 16.77
C GLY A 91 2.68 -5.27 16.00
N THR A 92 2.85 -4.53 14.90
CA THR A 92 1.75 -4.14 14.01
C THR A 92 2.02 -4.60 12.58
N GLU A 93 0.97 -5.05 11.91
CA GLU A 93 0.96 -5.34 10.49
C GLU A 93 0.07 -4.36 9.73
N TYR A 94 0.57 -3.79 8.64
CA TYR A 94 -0.20 -2.94 7.74
C TYR A 94 -0.42 -3.66 6.42
N VAL A 95 -1.67 -3.74 5.97
CA VAL A 95 -2.06 -4.41 4.74
C VAL A 95 -2.60 -3.38 3.76
N ILE A 96 -2.06 -3.33 2.55
CA ILE A 96 -2.67 -2.60 1.42
C ILE A 96 -3.13 -3.60 0.36
N THR A 97 -4.38 -3.46 -0.07
CA THR A 97 -5.03 -4.32 -1.07
C THR A 97 -5.62 -3.46 -2.17
N GLU A 98 -5.29 -3.78 -3.42
CA GLU A 98 -5.95 -3.17 -4.60
C GLU A 98 -7.30 -3.86 -4.84
N HIS A 99 -8.39 -3.10 -4.92
CA HIS A 99 -9.75 -3.66 -4.99
C HIS A 99 -10.22 -4.01 -6.42
N ALA A 100 -9.71 -3.35 -7.47
CA ALA A 100 -9.97 -3.73 -8.87
C ALA A 100 -9.05 -3.00 -9.86
N ARG A 101 -8.49 -3.77 -10.81
CA ARG A 101 -7.65 -3.29 -11.93
C ARG A 101 -8.45 -2.39 -12.87
N ILE A 102 -8.00 -1.15 -13.09
CA ILE A 102 -8.24 -0.47 -14.37
C ILE A 102 -7.14 -0.95 -15.35
N PRO A 103 -7.48 -1.54 -16.51
CA PRO A 103 -6.50 -1.94 -17.51
C PRO A 103 -5.64 -0.74 -17.94
N PRO A 104 -4.32 -0.90 -18.16
CA PRO A 104 -3.42 0.21 -18.54
C PRO A 104 -3.90 1.03 -19.74
N ALA A 105 -4.57 0.40 -20.70
CA ALA A 105 -5.14 1.04 -21.89
C ALA A 105 -6.35 1.97 -21.60
N GLN A 106 -6.86 1.97 -20.36
CA GLN A 106 -7.97 2.81 -19.90
C GLN A 106 -7.53 3.86 -18.88
N ARG A 107 -6.22 4.00 -18.60
CA ARG A 107 -5.71 5.17 -17.88
C ARG A 107 -5.78 6.38 -18.81
N GLY A 108 -6.97 6.97 -18.91
CA GLY A 108 -7.11 8.35 -19.38
C GLY A 108 -6.26 9.28 -18.51
N GLU A 109 -5.94 10.46 -19.03
CA GLU A 109 -5.23 11.48 -18.26
C GLU A 109 -5.94 11.69 -16.90
N PRO A 110 -5.17 11.76 -15.79
CA PRO A 110 -5.73 11.87 -14.45
C PRO A 110 -6.62 13.12 -14.36
N THR A 111 -7.93 12.91 -14.35
CA THR A 111 -8.91 14.00 -14.27
C THR A 111 -9.34 14.16 -12.83
N ILE A 112 -9.01 15.31 -12.23
CA ILE A 112 -9.47 15.69 -10.88
C ILE A 112 -10.87 16.27 -11.02
N THR A 113 -11.89 15.64 -10.43
CA THR A 113 -13.23 16.22 -10.31
C THR A 113 -13.41 16.80 -8.90
N ILE A 114 -13.77 18.10 -8.83
CA ILE A 114 -14.04 18.85 -7.59
C ILE A 114 -15.51 18.69 -7.20
#